data_AF-A0AAG5CP53-F1
#
_entry.id   AF-A0AAG5CP53-F1
#
_cell.length_a   1.000
_cell.length_b   1.000
_cell.length_c   1.000
_cell.angle_alpha   90.00
_cell.angle_beta   90.00
_cell.angle_gamma   90.00
#
_symmetry.space_group_name_H-M   'P 1'
#
loop_
_entity.id
_entity.type
_entity.pdbx_description
1 polymer ?
#
loop_
_entity_poly.entity_id
_entity_poly.type
_entity_poly.pdbx_seq_one_letter_code
_entity_poly.pdbx_strand_id
1 'polypeptide(L)'
;MPQSEEKVGNEGSNNRISNMPLLIADGYPTSLNKITEAQLEKFIPFMVQCSLGYIKIHSLDEFKEPEWWPKELEFTNPFKRPKSFTGNWLHMMKQIVVECYSFHQCVYLLRYCNDLASYQPTSLRFINNYNSTTSLFERISNKLLVTFRNENMLYDQEHKIQKSRKCLLPKQSSSQYNQSNQAEMVISEGFDIYLCDNCDAELYSYGALVFPAGDFLGP
;
A
#
# COMPACT_ATOMS: atom_id res chain seq x y z
N MET A 1 19.39 59.60 -6.17
CA MET A 1 19.57 58.22 -6.67
C MET A 1 19.10 57.26 -5.61
N PRO A 2 18.05 56.48 -5.84
CA PRO A 2 17.81 55.26 -5.08
C PRO A 2 18.14 54.04 -5.95
N GLN A 3 18.99 53.17 -5.43
CA GLN A 3 19.26 51.85 -5.97
C GLN A 3 18.00 50.99 -5.79
N SER A 4 17.51 50.39 -6.88
CA SER A 4 16.44 49.39 -6.84
C SER A 4 17.08 48.03 -7.04
N GLU A 5 16.96 47.20 -6.01
CA GLU A 5 17.60 45.90 -5.87
C GLU A 5 17.09 44.87 -6.91
N GLU A 6 18.03 44.13 -7.49
CA GLU A 6 17.78 42.94 -8.30
C GLU A 6 17.05 41.88 -7.47
N LYS A 7 15.84 41.49 -7.91
CA LYS A 7 15.18 40.28 -7.42
C LYS A 7 15.86 39.06 -8.02
N VAL A 8 16.70 38.41 -7.22
CA VAL A 8 17.21 37.06 -7.47
C VAL A 8 16.04 36.08 -7.47
N GLY A 9 15.77 35.47 -8.62
CA GLY A 9 14.81 34.39 -8.78
C GLY A 9 15.31 33.14 -8.05
N ASN A 10 14.65 32.80 -6.95
CA ASN A 10 14.82 31.51 -6.31
C ASN A 10 14.06 30.47 -7.14
N GLU A 11 14.74 29.80 -8.07
CA GLU A 11 14.25 28.54 -8.66
C GLU A 11 14.31 27.45 -7.58
N GLY A 12 13.36 27.52 -6.67
CA GLY A 12 13.06 26.42 -5.77
C GLY A 12 12.65 25.23 -6.61
N SER A 13 13.40 24.14 -6.48
CA SER A 13 12.98 22.81 -6.87
C SER A 13 11.50 22.65 -6.52
N ASN A 14 10.66 22.48 -7.55
CA ASN A 14 9.21 22.36 -7.43
C ASN A 14 8.85 21.05 -6.72
N ASN A 15 9.24 20.91 -5.44
CA ASN A 15 8.83 19.85 -4.55
C ASN A 15 7.39 20.13 -4.14
N ARG A 16 6.47 19.98 -5.11
CA ARG A 16 5.03 20.06 -4.86
C ARG A 16 4.65 18.84 -4.04
N ILE A 17 4.68 19.00 -2.72
CA ILE A 17 4.18 18.01 -1.77
C ILE A 17 2.65 17.96 -1.96
N SER A 18 2.19 16.99 -2.74
CA SER A 18 0.77 16.68 -2.85
C SER A 18 0.39 15.72 -1.73
N ASN A 19 -0.81 15.89 -1.16
CA ASN A 19 -1.38 14.92 -0.24
C ASN A 19 -1.93 13.68 -0.96
N MET A 20 -1.95 13.69 -2.30
CA MET A 20 -2.47 12.60 -3.10
C MET A 20 -1.54 11.38 -3.06
N PRO A 21 -2.10 10.16 -2.95
CA PRO A 21 -1.30 8.97 -2.83
C PRO A 21 -0.59 8.62 -4.16
N LEU A 22 0.42 7.76 -4.07
CA LEU A 22 0.96 7.11 -5.26
C LEU A 22 0.06 5.94 -5.65
N LEU A 23 0.03 5.65 -6.95
CA LEU A 23 -0.65 4.46 -7.46
C LEU A 23 0.22 3.24 -7.13
N ILE A 24 0.02 2.67 -5.95
CA ILE A 24 0.68 1.45 -5.46
C ILE A 24 -0.39 0.39 -5.32
N ALA A 25 -0.15 -0.84 -5.77
CA ALA A 25 -1.05 -1.97 -5.55
C ALA A 25 -0.23 -3.23 -5.24
N ASP A 26 -0.70 -4.02 -4.28
CA ASP A 26 0.00 -5.20 -3.77
C ASP A 26 1.45 -4.89 -3.33
N GLY A 27 1.67 -3.69 -2.80
CA GLY A 27 2.96 -3.23 -2.29
C GLY A 27 3.93 -2.66 -3.35
N TYR A 28 3.59 -2.67 -4.64
CA TYR A 28 4.46 -2.15 -5.71
C TYR A 28 3.81 -1.01 -6.51
N PRO A 29 4.59 -0.06 -7.04
CA PRO A 29 4.07 0.95 -7.95
C PRO A 29 3.40 0.32 -9.17
N THR A 30 2.23 0.86 -9.54
CA THR A 30 1.46 0.45 -10.71
C THR A 30 1.07 1.65 -11.54
N SER A 31 0.47 1.40 -12.71
CA SER A 31 -0.04 2.44 -13.59
C SER A 31 -1.53 2.25 -13.84
N LEU A 32 -2.22 3.32 -14.23
CA LEU A 32 -3.63 3.24 -14.61
C LEU A 32 -3.89 2.24 -15.74
N ASN A 33 -2.89 1.91 -16.55
CA ASN A 33 -3.03 0.91 -17.61
C ASN A 33 -2.94 -0.52 -17.07
N LYS A 34 -2.11 -0.77 -16.05
CA LYS A 34 -1.85 -2.10 -15.48
C LYS A 34 -2.76 -2.47 -14.30
N ILE A 35 -3.35 -1.47 -13.64
CA ILE A 35 -4.17 -1.69 -12.44
C ILE A 35 -5.48 -2.43 -12.78
N THR A 36 -5.89 -3.33 -11.90
CA THR A 36 -7.09 -4.16 -12.03
C THR A 36 -8.30 -3.51 -11.34
N GLU A 37 -9.51 -4.01 -11.65
CA GLU A 37 -10.74 -3.56 -10.99
C GLU A 37 -10.68 -3.73 -9.47
N ALA A 38 -10.29 -4.91 -8.97
CA ALA A 38 -10.23 -5.19 -7.54
C ALA A 38 -9.20 -4.34 -6.77
N GLN A 39 -8.12 -3.92 -7.44
CA GLN A 39 -7.14 -3.00 -6.86
C GLN A 39 -7.71 -1.58 -6.81
N LEU A 40 -8.37 -1.11 -7.88
CA LEU A 40 -9.04 0.19 -7.91
C LEU A 40 -10.17 0.30 -6.89
N GLU A 41 -10.92 -0.77 -6.66
CA GLU A 41 -11.98 -0.80 -5.65
C GLU A 41 -11.46 -0.51 -4.23
N LYS A 42 -10.22 -0.89 -3.94
CA LYS A 42 -9.55 -0.57 -2.66
C LYS A 42 -8.86 0.78 -2.70
N PHE A 43 -8.26 1.14 -3.83
CA PHE A 43 -7.49 2.36 -3.99
C PHE A 43 -8.36 3.62 -3.98
N ILE A 44 -9.53 3.60 -4.65
CA ILE A 44 -10.40 4.78 -4.75
C ILE A 44 -10.84 5.30 -3.38
N PRO A 45 -11.33 4.47 -2.43
CA PRO A 45 -11.64 4.94 -1.09
C PRO A 45 -10.45 5.58 -0.37
N PHE A 46 -9.26 4.97 -0.47
CA PHE A 46 -8.04 5.51 0.11
C PHE A 46 -7.60 6.84 -0.54
N MET A 47 -7.74 6.95 -1.86
CA MET A 47 -7.50 8.18 -2.60
C MET A 47 -8.47 9.29 -2.16
N VAL A 48 -9.75 8.97 -1.97
CA VAL A 48 -10.75 9.90 -1.45
C VAL A 48 -10.37 10.40 -0.06
N GLN A 49 -9.95 9.51 0.86
CA GLN A 49 -9.48 9.90 2.19
C GLN A 49 -8.34 10.92 2.13
N CYS A 50 -7.33 10.62 1.30
CA CYS A 50 -6.19 11.50 1.09
C CYS A 50 -6.60 12.85 0.48
N SER A 51 -7.57 12.85 -0.44
CA SER A 51 -8.11 14.05 -1.09
C SER A 51 -8.80 15.00 -0.10
N LEU A 52 -9.47 14.44 0.92
CA LEU A 52 -10.17 15.17 1.97
C LEU A 52 -9.25 15.58 3.14
N GLY A 53 -7.97 15.22 3.09
CA GLY A 53 -6.99 15.54 4.14
C GLY A 53 -7.02 14.61 5.36
N TYR A 54 -7.73 13.49 5.29
CA TYR A 54 -7.68 12.45 6.32
C TYR A 54 -6.41 11.60 6.11
N ILE A 55 -5.35 11.95 6.84
CA ILE A 55 -4.04 11.27 6.74
C ILE A 55 -4.02 9.95 7.51
N LYS A 56 -4.90 9.79 8.50
CA LYS A 56 -5.08 8.54 9.25
C LYS A 56 -6.31 7.82 8.73
N ILE A 57 -6.18 6.50 8.56
CA ILE A 57 -7.26 5.60 8.19
C ILE A 57 -8.23 5.53 9.38
N HIS A 58 -9.10 6.53 9.49
CA HIS A 58 -10.31 6.42 10.29
C HIS A 58 -11.32 5.59 9.49
N SER A 59 -12.06 4.75 10.18
CA SER A 59 -13.13 3.89 9.64
C SER A 59 -13.94 4.64 8.58
N LEU A 60 -14.18 3.99 7.43
CA LEU A 60 -14.67 4.65 6.22
C LEU A 60 -16.11 5.19 6.29
N ASP A 61 -16.76 5.05 7.44
CA ASP A 61 -18.20 5.22 7.62
C ASP A 61 -18.65 6.68 7.75
N GLU A 62 -17.73 7.65 7.77
CA GLU A 62 -18.04 9.09 7.97
C GLU A 62 -17.69 9.99 6.78
N PHE A 63 -17.31 9.45 5.62
CA PHE A 63 -16.88 10.29 4.50
C PHE A 63 -18.05 10.98 3.79
N LYS A 64 -17.96 12.30 3.71
CA LYS A 64 -18.79 13.11 2.83
C LYS A 64 -18.30 12.97 1.39
N GLU A 65 -19.23 12.93 0.44
CA GLU A 65 -18.94 12.98 -0.99
C GLU A 65 -18.05 14.18 -1.33
N PRO A 66 -16.88 13.98 -1.97
CA PRO A 66 -16.00 15.07 -2.40
C PRO A 66 -16.61 15.92 -3.51
N GLU A 67 -16.25 17.21 -3.57
CA GLU A 67 -16.74 18.14 -4.61
C GLU A 67 -16.36 17.74 -6.04
N TRP A 68 -15.27 17.00 -6.20
CA TRP A 68 -14.77 16.51 -7.49
C TRP A 68 -15.37 15.17 -7.91
N TRP A 69 -16.14 14.52 -7.04
CA TRP A 69 -16.71 13.21 -7.33
C TRP A 69 -17.64 13.26 -8.55
N PRO A 70 -17.61 12.28 -9.47
CA PRO A 70 -18.45 12.33 -10.67
C PRO A 70 -19.93 12.32 -10.32
N LYS A 71 -20.69 13.26 -10.88
CA LYS A 71 -22.13 13.44 -10.61
C LYS A 71 -22.97 12.29 -11.14
N GLU A 72 -22.44 11.55 -12.12
CA GLU A 72 -23.09 10.40 -12.73
C GLU A 72 -23.02 9.15 -11.85
N LEU A 73 -22.20 9.17 -10.77
CA LEU A 73 -21.95 8.02 -9.92
C LEU A 73 -22.29 8.34 -8.46
N GLU A 74 -23.15 7.52 -7.86
CA GLU A 74 -23.42 7.61 -6.43
C GLU A 74 -22.16 7.27 -5.61
N PHE A 75 -21.84 8.12 -4.63
CA PHE A 75 -20.76 7.85 -3.68
C PHE A 75 -21.19 6.78 -2.68
N THR A 76 -20.59 5.60 -2.76
CA THR A 76 -20.90 4.46 -1.89
C THR A 76 -19.70 3.99 -1.08
N ASN A 77 -19.90 3.60 0.18
CA ASN A 77 -18.92 2.90 1.01
C ASN A 77 -19.50 1.56 1.52
N PRO A 78 -18.86 0.40 1.28
CA PRO A 78 -17.65 0.20 0.50
C PRO A 78 -17.84 0.53 -0.97
N PHE A 79 -16.83 1.13 -1.59
CA PHE A 79 -16.85 1.44 -3.02
C PHE A 79 -16.89 0.15 -3.83
N LYS A 80 -18.01 -0.08 -4.51
CA LYS A 80 -18.27 -1.27 -5.30
C LYS A 80 -19.07 -0.89 -6.53
N ARG A 81 -18.97 -1.71 -7.58
CA ARG A 81 -19.78 -1.56 -8.78
C ARG A 81 -21.29 -1.50 -8.44
N PRO A 82 -22.00 -0.41 -8.79
CA PRO A 82 -23.45 -0.35 -8.63
C PRO A 82 -24.15 -1.39 -9.52
N LYS A 83 -25.21 -2.03 -9.01
CA LYS A 83 -25.96 -3.04 -9.77
C LYS A 83 -26.64 -2.46 -11.02
N SER A 84 -27.01 -1.19 -10.96
CA SER A 84 -27.61 -0.42 -12.06
C SER A 84 -26.60 0.05 -13.11
N PHE A 85 -25.28 -0.07 -12.85
CA PHE A 85 -24.27 0.46 -13.74
C PHE A 85 -24.11 -0.38 -15.02
N THR A 86 -24.51 0.21 -16.14
CA THR A 86 -24.33 -0.31 -17.49
C THR A 86 -23.12 0.35 -18.15
N GLY A 87 -22.07 -0.42 -18.43
CA GLY A 87 -20.87 0.10 -19.10
C GLY A 87 -19.58 -0.57 -18.64
N ASN A 88 -18.45 0.00 -19.05
CA ASN A 88 -17.13 -0.45 -18.65
C ASN A 88 -16.76 0.14 -17.28
N TRP A 89 -16.90 -0.68 -16.23
CA TRP A 89 -16.66 -0.25 -14.85
C TRP A 89 -15.21 0.13 -14.60
N LEU A 90 -14.26 -0.66 -15.11
CA LEU A 90 -12.83 -0.33 -15.06
C LEU A 90 -12.51 1.04 -15.66
N HIS A 91 -13.12 1.37 -16.81
CA HIS A 91 -12.92 2.67 -17.44
C HIS A 91 -13.45 3.81 -16.56
N MET A 92 -14.64 3.65 -16.00
CA MET A 92 -15.22 4.63 -15.06
C MET A 92 -14.34 4.84 -13.83
N MET A 93 -13.82 3.77 -13.23
CA MET A 93 -12.91 3.86 -12.10
C MET A 93 -11.61 4.59 -12.44
N LYS A 94 -11.03 4.34 -13.63
CA LYS A 94 -9.86 5.08 -14.10
C LYS A 94 -10.19 6.56 -14.30
N GLN A 95 -11.37 6.88 -14.81
CA GLN A 95 -11.83 8.26 -14.95
C GLN A 95 -11.95 8.94 -13.58
N ILE A 96 -12.54 8.31 -12.57
CA ILE A 96 -12.61 8.83 -11.18
C ILE A 96 -11.21 9.21 -10.67
N VAL A 97 -10.22 8.34 -10.89
CA VAL A 97 -8.83 8.63 -10.49
C VAL A 97 -8.27 9.83 -11.25
N VAL A 98 -8.50 9.92 -12.56
CA VAL A 98 -8.05 11.06 -13.37
C VAL A 98 -8.72 12.37 -12.92
N GLU A 99 -10.03 12.38 -12.67
CA GLU A 99 -10.78 13.55 -12.20
C GLU A 99 -10.24 14.04 -10.85
N CYS A 100 -10.03 13.12 -9.90
CA CYS A 100 -9.47 13.44 -8.60
C CYS A 100 -8.09 14.11 -8.73
N TYR A 101 -7.17 13.49 -9.48
CA TYR A 101 -5.81 14.05 -9.65
C TYR A 101 -5.80 15.35 -10.48
N SER A 102 -6.79 15.54 -11.35
CA SER A 102 -6.96 16.78 -12.12
C SER A 102 -7.44 17.91 -11.22
N PHE A 103 -8.41 17.66 -10.36
CA PHE A 103 -8.90 18.61 -9.37
C PHE A 103 -7.80 19.09 -8.43
N HIS A 104 -6.95 18.19 -7.94
CA HIS A 104 -5.81 18.52 -7.08
C HIS A 104 -4.56 19.00 -7.84
N GLN A 105 -4.65 19.22 -9.16
CA GLN A 105 -3.54 19.69 -10.01
C GLN A 105 -2.28 18.82 -9.93
N CYS A 106 -2.45 17.51 -9.70
CA CYS A 106 -1.37 16.54 -9.51
C CYS A 106 -1.38 15.40 -10.54
N VAL A 107 -1.94 15.62 -11.73
CA VAL A 107 -1.95 14.65 -12.85
C VAL A 107 -0.53 14.16 -13.21
N TYR A 108 0.50 14.97 -12.99
CA TYR A 108 1.90 14.57 -13.15
C TYR A 108 2.26 13.33 -12.33
N LEU A 109 1.60 13.13 -11.17
CA LEU A 109 1.83 12.00 -10.29
C LEU A 109 1.39 10.68 -10.95
N LEU A 110 0.34 10.70 -11.79
CA LEU A 110 -0.09 9.52 -12.55
C LEU A 110 0.93 9.15 -13.64
N ARG A 111 1.52 10.15 -14.31
CA ARG A 111 2.63 9.93 -15.26
C ARG A 111 3.85 9.36 -14.55
N TYR A 112 4.19 9.94 -13.41
CA TYR A 112 5.30 9.47 -12.59
C TYR A 112 5.10 8.03 -12.08
N CYS A 113 3.88 7.67 -11.65
CA CYS A 113 3.56 6.30 -11.28
C CYS A 113 3.69 5.33 -12.46
N ASN A 114 3.37 5.78 -13.68
CA ASN A 114 3.60 4.98 -14.88
C ASN A 114 5.10 4.70 -15.11
N ASP A 115 5.96 5.68 -14.88
CA ASP A 115 7.40 5.51 -14.97
C ASP A 115 7.92 4.57 -13.86
N LEU A 116 7.43 4.72 -12.63
CA LEU A 116 7.74 3.80 -11.53
C LEU A 116 7.29 2.36 -11.82
N ALA A 117 6.15 2.18 -12.49
CA ALA A 117 5.62 0.87 -12.86
C ALA A 117 6.40 0.19 -14.02
N SER A 118 7.39 0.87 -14.60
CA SER A 118 8.32 0.28 -15.58
C SER A 118 9.45 -0.51 -14.91
N TYR A 119 9.76 -0.20 -13.66
CA TYR A 119 10.76 -0.93 -12.88
C TYR A 119 10.27 -2.33 -12.53
N GLN A 120 11.19 -3.30 -12.56
CA GLN A 120 10.90 -4.65 -12.07
C GLN A 120 10.84 -4.65 -10.53
N PRO A 121 9.92 -5.40 -9.90
CA PRO A 121 9.85 -5.51 -8.43
C PRO A 121 11.20 -5.87 -7.77
N THR A 122 11.97 -6.76 -8.41
CA THR A 122 13.32 -7.18 -7.96
C THR A 122 14.37 -6.08 -8.03
N SER A 123 14.16 -5.05 -8.86
CA SER A 123 15.05 -3.89 -8.99
C SER A 123 14.76 -2.78 -7.98
N LEU A 124 13.68 -2.91 -7.21
CA LEU A 124 13.22 -1.91 -6.25
C LEU A 124 13.58 -2.31 -4.81
N ARG A 125 13.88 -1.31 -3.98
CA ARG A 125 14.12 -1.47 -2.54
C ARG A 125 13.35 -0.41 -1.77
N PHE A 126 12.53 -0.85 -0.83
CA PHE A 126 11.77 -0.01 0.09
C PHE A 126 12.53 0.10 1.41
N ILE A 127 12.68 1.32 1.91
CA ILE A 127 13.31 1.60 3.21
C ILE A 127 12.31 2.40 4.04
N ASN A 128 11.85 1.85 5.16
CA ASN A 128 11.04 2.59 6.12
C ASN A 128 11.95 3.58 6.86
N ASN A 129 11.58 4.86 6.84
CA ASN A 129 12.36 5.92 7.48
C ASN A 129 12.03 6.08 8.98
N TYR A 130 11.13 5.25 9.53
CA TYR A 130 10.65 5.29 10.92
C TYR A 130 10.01 6.63 11.35
N ASN A 131 9.63 7.47 10.37
CA ASN A 131 8.96 8.76 10.57
C ASN A 131 7.59 8.79 9.86
N SER A 132 6.95 7.62 9.71
CA SER A 132 5.70 7.42 8.94
C SER A 132 5.85 7.59 7.42
N THR A 133 7.08 7.55 6.89
CA THR A 133 7.34 7.54 5.45
C THR A 133 8.24 6.38 5.04
N THR A 134 8.10 5.95 3.79
CA THR A 134 8.92 4.95 3.15
C THR A 134 9.57 5.57 1.92
N SER A 135 10.88 5.35 1.79
CA SER A 135 11.69 5.75 0.63
C SER A 135 11.88 4.57 -0.30
N LEU A 136 11.60 4.76 -1.58
CA LEU A 136 11.77 3.79 -2.66
C LEU A 136 13.04 4.11 -3.44
N PHE A 137 13.91 3.12 -3.57
CA PHE A 137 15.18 3.19 -4.29
C PHE A 137 15.22 2.22 -5.45
N GLU A 138 15.94 2.58 -6.50
CA GLU A 138 16.45 1.63 -7.48
C GLU A 138 17.70 0.95 -6.91
N ARG A 139 17.70 -0.39 -6.87
CA ARG A 139 18.76 -1.20 -6.23
C ARG A 139 20.14 -1.00 -6.86
N ILE A 140 20.21 -1.00 -8.19
CA ILE A 140 21.48 -1.01 -8.92
C ILE A 140 22.20 0.33 -8.79
N SER A 141 21.47 1.43 -9.03
CA SER A 141 22.04 2.78 -8.99
C SER A 141 22.06 3.39 -7.59
N ASN A 142 21.36 2.77 -6.63
CA ASN A 142 21.06 3.33 -5.31
C ASN A 142 20.36 4.70 -5.38
N LYS A 143 19.69 4.99 -6.50
CA LYS A 143 18.99 6.26 -6.72
C LYS A 143 17.69 6.27 -5.91
N LEU A 144 17.49 7.32 -5.10
CA LEU A 144 16.20 7.61 -4.49
C LEU A 144 15.21 7.96 -5.61
N LEU A 145 14.17 7.14 -5.75
CA LEU A 145 13.08 7.40 -6.68
C LEU A 145 12.07 8.33 -6.03
N VAL A 146 11.49 7.93 -4.89
CA VAL A 146 10.43 8.68 -4.22
C VAL A 146 10.37 8.38 -2.73
N THR A 147 9.91 9.34 -1.93
CA THR A 147 9.52 9.13 -0.54
C THR A 147 8.03 9.43 -0.40
N PHE A 148 7.29 8.52 0.22
CA PHE A 148 5.83 8.63 0.38
C PHE A 148 5.40 8.13 1.77
N ARG A 149 4.17 8.46 2.17
CA ARG A 149 3.61 8.07 3.48
C ARG A 149 3.36 6.57 3.57
N ASN A 150 3.62 5.95 4.72
CA ASN A 150 3.51 4.50 4.89
C ASN A 150 2.11 3.95 4.55
N GLU A 151 1.07 4.74 4.79
CA GLU A 151 -0.33 4.42 4.49
C GLU A 151 -0.54 4.08 3.01
N ASN A 152 0.22 4.68 2.08
CA ASN A 152 0.16 4.37 0.65
C ASN A 152 0.50 2.91 0.32
N MET A 153 1.23 2.20 1.19
CA MET A 153 1.56 0.78 1.01
C MET A 153 0.64 -0.16 1.79
N LEU A 154 -0.14 0.36 2.74
CA LEU A 154 -0.87 -0.46 3.70
C LEU A 154 -2.38 -0.52 3.44
N TYR A 155 -2.92 0.41 2.64
CA TYR A 155 -4.37 0.54 2.42
C TYR A 155 -5.03 -0.74 1.87
N ASP A 156 -4.32 -1.54 1.07
CA ASP A 156 -4.82 -2.80 0.50
C ASP A 156 -4.48 -4.04 1.35
N GLN A 157 -3.67 -3.86 2.41
CA GLN A 157 -3.22 -4.90 3.34
C GLN A 157 -4.13 -5.04 4.58
N GLU A 158 -4.77 -3.98 5.04
CA GLU A 158 -5.56 -3.99 6.28
C GLU A 158 -6.70 -5.02 6.29
N HIS A 159 -7.30 -5.29 5.13
CA HIS A 159 -8.30 -6.35 4.99
C HIS A 159 -7.74 -7.77 5.23
N LYS A 160 -6.42 -7.98 5.10
CA LYS A 160 -5.77 -9.25 5.46
C LYS A 160 -5.57 -9.35 6.98
N ILE A 161 -5.20 -8.24 7.63
CA ILE A 161 -4.96 -8.18 9.09
C ILE A 161 -6.26 -8.33 9.89
N GLN A 162 -7.37 -7.73 9.44
CA GLN A 162 -8.67 -7.91 10.11
C GLN A 162 -9.26 -9.31 9.91
N LYS A 163 -8.94 -10.00 8.80
CA LYS A 163 -9.35 -11.39 8.57
C LYS A 163 -8.52 -12.38 9.39
N SER A 164 -7.22 -12.13 9.61
CA SER A 164 -6.40 -13.01 10.46
C SER A 164 -6.80 -12.94 11.93
N ARG A 165 -7.29 -11.78 12.42
CA ARG A 165 -7.80 -11.63 13.79
C ARG A 165 -9.17 -12.26 14.05
N LYS A 166 -9.87 -12.79 13.04
CA LYS A 166 -11.19 -13.45 13.22
C LYS A 166 -11.11 -14.96 13.49
N CYS A 167 -9.93 -15.56 13.45
CA CYS A 167 -9.73 -16.95 13.89
C CYS A 167 -9.01 -16.92 15.23
N LEU A 168 -9.77 -16.84 16.34
CA LEU A 168 -9.45 -17.30 17.70
C LEU A 168 -10.57 -16.83 18.65
N LEU A 169 -11.78 -17.33 18.43
CA LEU A 169 -12.84 -17.29 19.43
C LEU A 169 -13.21 -18.74 19.75
N PRO A 170 -12.92 -19.25 20.96
CA PRO A 170 -13.45 -20.53 21.40
C PRO A 170 -14.98 -20.43 21.44
N LYS A 171 -15.64 -21.33 20.71
CA LYS A 171 -17.08 -21.53 20.81
C LYS A 171 -17.39 -22.01 22.22
N GLN A 172 -17.93 -21.13 23.08
CA GLN A 172 -18.41 -21.53 24.41
C GLN A 172 -19.70 -22.34 24.23
N SER A 173 -19.56 -23.66 24.16
CA SER A 173 -20.63 -24.61 24.45
C SER A 173 -20.76 -24.71 25.96
N SER A 174 -21.95 -24.42 26.45
CA SER A 174 -22.38 -24.56 27.84
C SER A 174 -22.34 -26.01 28.31
N SER A 175 -21.49 -26.33 29.30
CA SER A 175 -21.77 -27.38 30.30
C SER A 175 -20.67 -27.43 31.37
N GLN A 176 -21.11 -27.50 32.62
CA GLN A 176 -20.35 -27.66 33.86
C GLN A 176 -19.53 -28.96 33.88
N TYR A 177 -18.30 -28.92 34.40
CA TYR A 177 -17.67 -29.97 35.23
C TYR A 177 -16.22 -29.60 35.62
N ASN A 178 -15.83 -30.09 36.79
CA ASN A 178 -14.65 -29.81 37.60
C ASN A 178 -13.33 -30.46 37.14
N GLN A 179 -12.25 -29.97 37.76
CA GLN A 179 -11.02 -30.68 38.17
C GLN A 179 -9.85 -30.79 37.18
N SER A 180 -8.79 -30.04 37.55
CA SER A 180 -7.38 -30.45 37.61
C SER A 180 -6.81 -31.25 36.44
N ASN A 181 -5.95 -30.63 35.63
CA ASN A 181 -4.63 -31.14 35.30
C ASN A 181 -3.78 -30.10 34.55
N GLN A 182 -2.57 -29.90 35.07
CA GLN A 182 -1.33 -29.44 34.43
C GLN A 182 -1.43 -28.43 33.27
N ALA A 183 -0.93 -27.22 33.53
CA ALA A 183 -0.55 -26.27 32.49
C ALA A 183 0.61 -26.86 31.68
N GLU A 184 0.30 -27.60 30.61
CA GLU A 184 1.25 -27.92 29.56
C GLU A 184 1.38 -26.68 28.67
N MET A 185 2.50 -25.99 28.84
CA MET A 185 2.89 -24.85 28.03
C MET A 185 3.12 -25.34 26.60
N VAL A 186 2.13 -25.16 25.71
CA VAL A 186 2.35 -25.34 24.27
C VAL A 186 3.31 -24.23 23.86
N ILE A 187 4.59 -24.59 23.72
CA ILE A 187 5.59 -23.80 23.01
C ILE A 187 5.02 -23.67 21.59
N SER A 188 4.38 -22.54 21.30
CA SER A 188 4.07 -22.15 19.94
C SER A 188 5.39 -22.19 19.19
N GLU A 189 5.45 -22.97 18.10
CA GLU A 189 6.63 -23.06 17.26
C GLU A 189 7.13 -21.64 16.98
N GLY A 190 8.25 -21.31 17.63
CA GLY A 190 8.93 -20.06 17.41
C GLY A 190 9.31 -20.08 15.95
N PHE A 191 8.79 -19.13 15.18
CA PHE A 191 9.38 -18.80 13.90
C PHE A 191 10.77 -18.27 14.23
N ASP A 192 11.77 -19.14 14.22
CA ASP A 192 13.17 -18.77 14.32
C ASP A 192 13.49 -17.94 13.08
N ILE A 193 13.47 -16.62 13.25
CA ILE A 193 13.92 -15.67 12.23
C ILE A 193 15.45 -15.74 12.26
N TYR A 194 16.02 -16.59 11.41
CA TYR A 194 17.45 -16.61 11.15
C TYR A 194 17.81 -15.40 10.27
N LEU A 195 18.36 -14.35 10.88
CA LEU A 195 19.03 -13.25 10.17
C LEU A 195 20.44 -13.73 9.82
N CYS A 196 20.72 -13.91 8.53
CA CYS A 196 22.06 -14.21 8.05
C CYS A 196 22.88 -12.91 8.05
N ASP A 197 23.83 -12.79 8.98
CA ASP A 197 24.67 -11.58 9.18
C ASP A 197 25.61 -11.24 8.01
N ASN A 198 25.51 -11.91 6.85
CA ASN A 198 26.38 -11.65 5.71
C ASN A 198 25.65 -11.58 4.34
N CYS A 199 24.32 -11.53 4.32
CA CYS A 199 23.52 -11.44 3.09
C CYS A 199 22.09 -10.94 3.42
N ASP A 200 21.80 -9.68 3.11
CA ASP A 200 20.53 -8.98 3.37
C ASP A 200 19.40 -9.40 2.41
N ALA A 201 19.23 -10.71 2.22
CA ALA A 201 18.18 -11.31 1.42
C ALA A 201 17.11 -11.92 2.34
N GLU A 202 15.92 -11.33 2.33
CA GLU A 202 14.71 -11.95 2.90
C GLU A 202 14.33 -13.17 2.05
N LEU A 203 14.65 -14.36 2.53
CA LEU A 203 14.15 -15.61 1.97
C LEU A 203 12.69 -15.80 2.39
N TYR A 204 11.76 -15.54 1.49
CA TYR A 204 10.39 -16.02 1.65
C TYR A 204 10.39 -17.55 1.67
N SER A 205 9.78 -18.15 2.71
CA SER A 205 9.82 -19.56 3.11
C SER A 205 9.24 -20.60 2.13
N TYR A 206 9.23 -20.33 0.83
CA TYR A 206 8.84 -21.30 -0.21
C TYR A 206 10.02 -21.93 -0.95
N GLY A 207 11.24 -21.38 -0.79
CA GLY A 207 12.46 -21.89 -1.45
C GLY A 207 13.23 -22.97 -0.69
N ALA A 208 12.85 -23.31 0.55
CA ALA A 208 13.63 -24.19 1.42
C ALA A 208 13.26 -25.69 1.33
N LEU A 209 12.32 -26.09 0.47
CA LEU A 209 11.81 -27.47 0.42
C LEU A 209 12.32 -28.33 -0.74
N VAL A 210 13.33 -27.88 -1.51
CA VAL A 210 13.93 -28.72 -2.55
C VAL A 210 15.47 -28.64 -2.52
N PHE A 211 16.04 -29.17 -1.45
CA PHE A 211 17.37 -29.80 -1.51
C PHE A 211 17.30 -31.11 -0.72
N PRO A 212 17.32 -32.28 -1.36
CA PRO A 212 17.58 -33.52 -0.64
C PRO A 212 19.05 -33.51 -0.22
N ALA A 213 19.27 -33.56 1.09
CA ALA A 213 20.55 -33.91 1.68
C ALA A 213 20.85 -35.41 1.45
N GLY A 214 22.11 -35.72 1.21
CA GLY A 214 22.68 -37.07 1.12
C GLY A 214 23.76 -37.09 0.02
N ASP A 215 25.03 -37.35 0.26
CA ASP A 215 25.70 -37.98 1.39
C ASP A 215 27.13 -37.47 1.52
N PHE A 216 27.55 -37.25 2.76
CA PHE A 216 28.95 -37.30 3.17
C PHE A 216 29.32 -38.78 3.25
N LEU A 217 30.36 -39.22 2.54
CA LEU A 217 31.27 -40.30 2.97
C LEU A 217 32.51 -40.26 2.05
N GLY A 218 33.69 -40.10 2.66
CA GLY A 218 34.99 -40.30 2.00
C GLY A 218 35.24 -41.79 1.66
N PRO A 219 36.46 -42.18 1.26
CA PRO A 219 37.76 -41.63 1.66
C PRO A 219 38.51 -40.84 0.58
#